data_AF-A0A1J4TSJ6-F1
#
_entry.id   AF-A0A1J4TSJ6-F1
#
_cell.length_a   1.000
_cell.length_b   1.000
_cell.length_c   1.000
_cell.angle_alpha   90.00
_cell.angle_beta   90.00
_cell.angle_gamma   90.00
#
_symmetry.space_group_name_H-M   'P 1'
#
loop_
_entity.id
_entity.type
_entity.pdbx_description
1 polymer ?
#
loop_
_entity_poly.entity_id
_entity_poly.type
_entity_poly.pdbx_seq_one_letter_code
_entity_poly.pdbx_strand_id
1 'polypeptide(L)'
;MSLIDIFTDYVVNKKSLKDYVEVRKTLSERGEFNDTLLCKAEDNLQRLKAEDEKIYNAMYCVLKEIFERDQGHYVEYPINFIKAVLKMYENGNTPKKVYDEYARSLEHRFCDA
;
A
#
# COMPACT_ATOMS: atom_id res chain seq x y z
N MET A 1 -19.47 -3.63 4.96
CA MET A 1 -18.10 -3.49 4.43
C MET A 1 -17.40 -4.80 4.70
N SER A 2 -16.85 -5.40 3.66
CA SER A 2 -15.99 -6.59 3.77
C SER A 2 -14.62 -6.22 4.36
N LEU A 3 -13.83 -7.21 4.77
CA LEU A 3 -12.46 -6.96 5.27
C LEU A 3 -11.61 -6.21 4.24
N ILE A 4 -11.78 -6.54 2.96
CA ILE A 4 -11.02 -5.93 1.88
C ILE A 4 -11.44 -4.46 1.62
N ASP A 5 -12.72 -4.12 1.81
CA ASP A 5 -13.18 -2.73 1.71
C ASP A 5 -12.57 -1.87 2.83
N ILE A 6 -12.54 -2.41 4.07
CA ILE A 6 -11.94 -1.74 5.22
C ILE A 6 -10.44 -1.56 4.99
N PHE A 7 -9.73 -2.60 4.56
CA PHE A 7 -8.32 -2.51 4.24
C PHE A 7 -8.02 -1.45 3.17
N THR A 8 -8.81 -1.46 2.10
CA THR A 8 -8.69 -0.51 0.99
C THR A 8 -8.85 0.93 1.48
N ASP A 9 -9.89 1.20 2.27
CA ASP A 9 -10.12 2.50 2.89
C ASP A 9 -8.94 2.94 3.76
N TYR A 10 -8.40 2.03 4.58
CA TYR A 10 -7.25 2.33 5.44
C TYR A 10 -6.01 2.72 4.63
N VAL A 11 -5.69 1.98 3.57
CA VAL A 11 -4.51 2.27 2.74
C VAL A 11 -4.73 3.55 1.94
N VAL A 12 -5.84 3.69 1.21
CA VAL A 12 -6.09 4.84 0.31
C VAL A 12 -6.19 6.15 1.09
N ASN A 13 -6.84 6.12 2.26
CA ASN A 13 -7.00 7.31 3.12
C ASN A 13 -5.86 7.50 4.11
N LYS A 14 -4.73 6.79 3.94
CA LYS A 14 -3.51 6.94 4.76
C LYS A 14 -3.76 6.76 6.27
N LYS A 15 -4.68 5.88 6.64
CA LYS A 15 -4.97 5.53 8.03
C LYS A 15 -3.93 4.53 8.55
N SER A 16 -3.77 4.49 9.87
CA SER A 16 -2.83 3.59 10.56
C SER A 16 -3.13 2.12 10.26
N LEU A 17 -2.17 1.39 9.72
CA LEU A 17 -2.33 -0.06 9.52
C LEU A 17 -2.33 -0.82 10.85
N LYS A 18 -1.76 -0.24 11.90
CA LYS A 18 -1.85 -0.78 13.27
C LYS A 18 -3.28 -0.70 13.80
N ASP A 19 -4.01 0.37 13.49
CA ASP A 19 -5.42 0.50 13.86
C ASP A 19 -6.28 -0.50 13.07
N TYR A 20 -5.94 -0.72 11.79
CA TYR A 20 -6.58 -1.77 10.97
C TYR A 20 -6.39 -3.17 11.58
N VAL A 21 -5.21 -3.47 12.13
CA VAL A 21 -4.95 -4.73 12.84
C VAL A 21 -5.88 -4.92 14.03
N GLU A 22 -6.23 -3.86 14.77
CA GLU A 22 -7.20 -3.96 15.85
C GLU A 22 -8.63 -4.15 15.33
N VAL A 23 -9.02 -3.40 14.30
CA VAL A 23 -10.37 -3.53 13.70
C VAL A 23 -10.61 -4.93 13.16
N ARG A 24 -9.65 -5.51 12.43
CA ARG A 24 -9.85 -6.83 11.79
C ARG A 24 -9.95 -7.99 12.78
N LYS A 25 -9.44 -7.86 14.02
CA LYS A 25 -9.61 -8.90 15.06
C LYS A 25 -11.07 -9.13 15.41
N THR A 26 -11.94 -8.14 15.13
CA THR A 26 -13.39 -8.24 15.34
C THR A 26 -14.11 -8.94 14.17
N LEU A 27 -13.39 -9.28 13.11
CA LEU A 27 -13.93 -9.89 11.89
C LEU A 27 -13.48 -11.36 11.79
N SER A 28 -14.34 -12.22 11.24
CA SER A 28 -14.04 -13.65 11.03
C SER A 28 -13.32 -13.95 9.70
N GLU A 29 -12.95 -12.90 8.96
CA GLU A 29 -12.31 -13.01 7.64
C GLU A 29 -10.78 -12.99 7.76
N ARG A 30 -10.09 -13.72 6.87
CA ARG A 30 -8.62 -13.70 6.77
C ARG A 30 -8.19 -12.74 5.65
N GLY A 31 -7.31 -11.81 5.99
CA GLY A 31 -6.70 -10.90 5.01
C GLY A 31 -5.43 -11.47 4.39
N GLU A 32 -4.97 -10.83 3.32
CA GLU A 32 -3.72 -11.16 2.61
C GLU A 32 -2.47 -11.07 3.51
N PHE A 33 -2.44 -10.12 4.44
CA PHE A 33 -1.28 -9.85 5.31
C PHE A 33 -1.56 -10.25 6.76
N ASN A 34 -0.57 -10.83 7.43
CA ASN A 34 -0.65 -11.06 8.88
C ASN A 34 -0.34 -9.78 9.69
N ASP A 35 -0.57 -9.80 11.01
CA ASP A 35 -0.41 -8.61 11.87
C ASP A 35 1.02 -8.07 11.82
N THR A 36 2.00 -8.97 11.86
CA THR A 36 3.42 -8.63 11.80
C THR A 36 3.79 -7.88 10.53
N LEU A 37 3.29 -8.33 9.37
CA LEU A 37 3.53 -7.68 8.08
C LEU A 37 2.85 -6.30 8.02
N LEU A 38 1.63 -6.16 8.54
CA LEU A 38 0.95 -4.86 8.55
C LEU A 38 1.65 -3.85 9.46
N CYS A 39 2.08 -4.28 10.65
CA CYS A 39 2.89 -3.46 11.55
C CYS A 39 4.22 -3.06 10.91
N LYS A 40 4.91 -3.99 10.24
CA LYS A 40 6.15 -3.70 9.51
C LYS A 40 5.92 -2.71 8.36
N ALA A 41 4.83 -2.86 7.62
CA ALA A 41 4.48 -1.93 6.55
C ALA A 41 4.22 -0.52 7.09
N GLU A 42 3.52 -0.40 8.23
CA GLU A 42 3.34 0.89 8.92
C GLU A 42 4.69 1.51 9.30
N ASP A 43 5.57 0.74 9.93
CA ASP A 43 6.89 1.22 10.36
C ASP A 43 7.73 1.67 9.15
N ASN A 44 7.70 0.92 8.04
CA ASN A 44 8.33 1.31 6.78
C ASN A 44 7.73 2.60 6.19
N LEU A 45 6.41 2.78 6.25
CA LEU A 45 5.74 4.01 5.78
C LEU A 45 6.14 5.23 6.63
N GLN A 46 6.17 5.08 7.95
CA GLN A 46 6.57 6.16 8.85
C GLN A 46 8.06 6.51 8.66
N ARG A 47 8.92 5.50 8.50
CA ARG A 47 10.32 5.69 8.16
C ARG A 47 10.50 6.41 6.83
N LEU A 48 9.80 5.96 5.79
CA LEU A 48 9.84 6.59 4.47
C LEU A 48 9.39 8.05 4.53
N LYS A 49 8.30 8.34 5.24
CA LYS A 49 7.80 9.70 5.42
C LYS A 49 8.84 10.62 6.09
N ALA A 50 9.62 10.10 7.04
CA ALA A 50 10.66 10.85 7.73
C ALA A 50 11.94 11.02 6.90
N GLU A 51 12.35 10.00 6.15
CA GLU A 51 13.60 9.99 5.38
C GLU A 51 13.46 10.65 4.00
N ASP A 52 12.37 10.36 3.28
CA ASP A 52 12.11 10.84 1.92
C ASP A 52 10.60 11.04 1.69
N GLU A 53 10.09 12.16 2.21
CA GLU A 53 8.69 12.55 2.07
C GLU A 53 8.24 12.67 0.60
N LYS A 54 9.18 12.97 -0.33
CA LYS A 54 8.85 13.07 -1.75
C LYS A 54 8.45 11.72 -2.31
N ILE A 55 9.21 10.67 -2.02
CA ILE A 55 8.88 9.31 -2.46
C ILE A 55 7.61 8.81 -1.76
N TYR A 56 7.46 9.08 -0.47
CA TYR A 56 6.23 8.77 0.26
C TYR A 56 5.00 9.34 -0.47
N ASN A 57 5.02 10.64 -0.76
CA ASN A 57 3.91 11.31 -1.44
C ASN A 57 3.73 10.78 -2.87
N ALA A 58 4.81 10.56 -3.62
CA ALA A 58 4.75 10.05 -4.98
C ALA A 58 4.08 8.66 -5.06
N MET A 59 4.39 7.75 -4.13
CA MET A 59 3.74 6.43 -4.07
C MET A 59 2.23 6.54 -3.86
N TYR A 60 1.79 7.41 -2.94
CA TYR A 60 0.36 7.63 -2.70
C TYR A 60 -0.32 8.34 -3.87
N CYS A 61 0.37 9.24 -4.57
CA CYS A 61 -0.16 9.85 -5.80
C CYS A 61 -0.41 8.78 -6.87
N VAL A 62 0.55 7.88 -7.10
CA VAL A 62 0.38 6.77 -8.04
C VAL A 62 -0.82 5.89 -7.65
N LEU A 63 -0.92 5.47 -6.38
CA LEU A 63 -2.07 4.69 -5.91
C LEU A 63 -3.40 5.42 -6.16
N LYS A 64 -3.46 6.72 -5.85
CA LYS A 64 -4.67 7.53 -6.04
C LYS A 64 -5.05 7.65 -7.51
N GLU A 65 -4.10 7.97 -8.39
CA GLU A 65 -4.36 8.11 -9.84
C GLU A 65 -4.93 6.82 -10.43
N ILE A 66 -4.38 5.68 -10.02
CA ILE A 66 -4.84 4.36 -10.43
C ILE A 66 -6.26 4.09 -9.93
N PHE A 67 -6.52 4.40 -8.66
CA PHE A 67 -7.84 4.22 -8.06
C PHE A 67 -8.89 5.10 -8.76
N GLU A 68 -8.54 6.34 -9.13
CA GLU A 68 -9.43 7.25 -9.86
C GLU A 68 -9.69 6.77 -11.30
N ARG A 69 -8.65 6.32 -12.02
CA ARG A 69 -8.78 5.81 -13.40
C ARG A 69 -9.61 4.54 -13.49
N ASP A 70 -9.44 3.64 -12.53
CA ASP A 70 -10.18 2.38 -12.46
C ASP A 70 -11.46 2.47 -11.63
N GLN A 71 -11.90 3.70 -11.31
CA GLN A 71 -13.11 4.02 -10.54
C GLN A 71 -13.23 3.28 -9.19
N GLY A 72 -12.10 2.90 -8.60
CA GLY A 72 -12.01 2.20 -7.32
C GLY A 72 -12.46 0.73 -7.35
N HIS A 73 -12.57 0.11 -8.54
CA HIS A 73 -13.07 -1.26 -8.65
C HIS A 73 -12.03 -2.33 -8.26
N TYR A 74 -10.73 -2.02 -8.30
CA TYR A 74 -9.68 -3.01 -8.09
C TYR A 74 -9.08 -2.98 -6.68
N VAL A 75 -9.45 -4.00 -5.91
CA VAL A 75 -8.92 -4.29 -4.57
C VAL A 75 -7.45 -4.73 -4.54
N GLU A 76 -6.86 -5.05 -5.70
CA GLU A 76 -5.45 -5.47 -5.78
C GLU A 76 -4.47 -4.30 -5.62
N TYR A 77 -4.87 -3.05 -5.91
CA TYR A 77 -3.93 -1.92 -5.84
C TYR A 77 -3.44 -1.61 -4.42
N PRO A 78 -4.32 -1.55 -3.39
CA PRO A 78 -3.88 -1.45 -2.00
C PRO A 78 -2.97 -2.60 -1.57
N ILE A 79 -3.26 -3.82 -2.04
CA ILE A 79 -2.43 -5.01 -1.74
C ILE A 79 -1.03 -4.84 -2.36
N ASN A 80 -0.97 -4.47 -3.64
CA ASN A 80 0.30 -4.27 -4.35
C ASN A 80 1.10 -3.10 -3.76
N PHE A 81 0.42 -2.04 -3.31
CA PHE A 81 1.03 -0.94 -2.58
C PHE A 81 1.74 -1.43 -1.30
N ILE A 82 1.04 -2.20 -0.46
CA ILE A 82 1.65 -2.74 0.76
C ILE A 82 2.79 -3.73 0.46
N LYS A 83 2.66 -4.56 -0.60
CA LYS A 83 3.77 -5.41 -1.05
C LYS A 83 5.00 -4.60 -1.46
N ALA A 84 4.83 -3.45 -2.12
CA ALA A 84 5.95 -2.56 -2.45
C ALA A 84 6.57 -1.95 -1.18
N VAL A 85 5.76 -1.43 -0.27
CA VAL A 85 6.22 -0.89 1.03
C VAL A 85 7.02 -1.92 1.81
N LEU A 86 6.59 -3.18 1.85
CA LEU A 86 7.28 -4.26 2.56
C LEU A 86 8.65 -4.60 1.97
N LYS A 87 8.82 -4.46 0.65
CA LYS A 87 10.10 -4.67 -0.04
C LYS A 87 11.12 -3.55 0.24
N MET A 88 10.66 -2.39 0.71
CA MET A 88 11.56 -1.30 1.08
C MET A 88 12.47 -1.73 2.23
N TYR A 89 13.72 -1.29 2.17
CA TYR A 89 14.73 -1.55 3.20
C TYR A 89 15.10 -3.03 3.36
N GLU A 90 14.55 -3.94 2.56
CA GLU A 90 14.98 -5.33 2.47
C GLU A 90 16.04 -5.50 1.39
N ASN A 91 17.02 -6.38 1.62
CA ASN A 91 17.99 -6.83 0.61
C ASN A 91 18.70 -5.70 -0.16
N GLY A 92 18.95 -4.56 0.50
CA GLY A 92 19.59 -3.39 -0.11
C GLY A 92 18.69 -2.58 -1.04
N ASN A 93 17.38 -2.84 -1.09
CA ASN A 93 16.45 -2.03 -1.86
C ASN A 93 16.27 -0.65 -1.21
N THR A 94 16.49 0.40 -2.00
CA THR A 94 16.21 1.77 -1.62
C THR A 94 14.74 2.10 -1.92
N PRO A 95 14.12 3.02 -1.15
CA PRO A 95 12.76 3.44 -1.43
C PRO A 95 12.54 3.94 -2.85
N LYS A 96 13.54 4.63 -3.42
CA LYS A 96 13.50 5.12 -4.80
C LYS A 96 13.39 3.98 -5.81
N LYS A 97 14.22 2.95 -5.68
CA LYS A 97 14.19 1.80 -6.58
C LYS A 97 12.84 1.09 -6.52
N VAL A 98 12.31 0.89 -5.31
CA VAL A 98 11.00 0.28 -5.10
C VAL A 98 9.88 1.12 -5.72
N TYR A 99 9.94 2.45 -5.56
CA TYR A 99 8.99 3.36 -6.20
C TYR A 99 9.06 3.29 -7.72
N ASP A 100 10.25 3.34 -8.32
CA ASP A 100 10.42 3.27 -9.77
C ASP A 100 9.86 1.96 -10.35
N GLU A 101 10.07 0.83 -9.65
CA GLU A 101 9.49 -0.47 -10.01
C GLU A 101 7.96 -0.49 -9.85
N TYR A 102 7.46 0.06 -8.74
CA TYR A 102 6.03 0.14 -8.43
C TYR A 102 5.29 0.98 -9.48
N ALA A 103 5.79 2.19 -9.79
CA ALA A 103 5.22 3.10 -10.77
C ALA A 103 5.16 2.46 -12.16
N ARG A 104 6.25 1.85 -12.63
CA ARG A 104 6.29 1.15 -13.94
C ARG A 104 5.30 0.00 -14.01
N SER A 105 5.20 -0.80 -12.94
CA SER A 105 4.31 -1.98 -12.93
C SER A 105 2.84 -1.60 -13.10
N LEU A 106 2.47 -0.39 -12.69
CA LEU A 106 1.12 0.11 -12.79
C LEU A 106 0.89 0.93 -14.06
N GLU A 107 1.86 1.74 -14.50
CA GLU A 107 1.81 2.41 -15.81
C GLU A 107 1.58 1.41 -16.94
N HIS A 108 2.30 0.28 -16.94
CA HIS A 108 2.09 -0.78 -17.94
C HIS A 108 0.68 -1.37 -17.90
N ARG A 109 0.08 -1.51 -16.71
CA ARG A 109 -1.25 -2.10 -16.55
C ARG A 109 -2.37 -1.19 -17.11
N PHE A 110 -2.13 0.11 -17.22
CA PHE A 110 -3.08 1.09 -17.79
C PHE A 110 -2.72 1.57 -19.21
N CYS A 111 -1.50 1.28 -19.71
CA CYS A 111 -1.09 1.61 -21.09
C CYS A 111 -1.43 0.50 -22.10
N ASP A 112 -1.67 -0.73 -21.64
CA ASP A 112 -2.12 -1.85 -22.50
C ASP A 112 -3.67 -1.97 -22.58
N ALA A 113 -4.41 -0.93 -22.14
CA ALA A 113 -5.88 -0.87 -22.17
C ALA A 113 -6.43 -0.03 -23.33
#